data_AF-A0A9D2X7C9-F1
#
_entry.id   AF-A0A9D2X7C9-F1
#
_cell.length_a   1.000
_cell.length_b   1.000
_cell.length_c   1.000
_cell.angle_alpha   90.00
_cell.angle_beta   90.00
_cell.angle_gamma   90.00
#
_symmetry.space_group_name_H-M   'P 1'
#
loop_
_entity.id
_entity.type
_entity.pdbx_description
1 polymer ?
#
loop_
_entity_poly.entity_id
_entity_poly.type
_entity_poly.pdbx_seq_one_letter_code
_entity_poly.pdbx_strand_id
1 'polypeptide(L)'
;MSKTASRTITGIKYVYLAIFFALLSGFFHPLITGAPFDSVIIGVLVLFVGLAGGVLVYKAATSDKRRGIYLGGGFGLIAISLAYIFQLTGRA
;
A
#
# COMPACT_ATOMS: atom_id res chain seq x y z
N MET A 1 20.57 -23.94 0.88
CA MET A 1 20.03 -22.63 0.45
C MET A 1 19.59 -22.75 -1.00
N SER A 2 18.29 -22.72 -1.29
CA SER A 2 17.77 -22.90 -2.66
C SER A 2 17.97 -21.63 -3.49
N LYS A 3 18.62 -21.76 -4.65
CA LYS A 3 18.95 -20.66 -5.59
C LYS A 3 17.74 -19.81 -6.03
N THR A 4 16.53 -20.33 -5.88
CA THR A 4 15.27 -19.65 -6.22
C THR A 4 14.91 -18.54 -5.22
N ALA A 5 15.21 -18.73 -3.93
CA ALA A 5 14.96 -17.73 -2.90
C ALA A 5 15.84 -16.49 -3.07
N SER A 6 17.08 -16.65 -3.56
CA SER A 6 17.99 -15.51 -3.72
C SER A 6 17.55 -14.54 -4.82
N ARG A 7 16.95 -15.03 -5.91
CA ARG A 7 16.52 -14.18 -7.05
C ARG A 7 15.30 -13.32 -6.70
N THR A 8 14.33 -13.86 -5.97
CA THR A 8 13.14 -13.10 -5.56
C THR A 8 13.50 -12.00 -4.55
N ILE A 9 14.46 -12.26 -3.66
CA ILE A 9 14.98 -11.27 -2.71
C ILE A 9 15.76 -10.14 -3.43
N THR A 10 16.43 -10.44 -4.55
CA THR A 10 17.12 -9.41 -5.37
C THR A 10 16.15 -8.43 -6.02
N GLY A 11 14.95 -8.86 -6.45
CA GLY A 11 13.96 -7.97 -7.07
C GLY A 11 13.24 -7.04 -6.08
N ILE A 12 12.99 -7.50 -4.85
CA ILE A 12 12.31 -6.72 -3.80
C ILE A 12 13.21 -5.60 -3.23
N LYS A 13 14.55 -5.71 -3.37
CA LYS A 13 15.52 -4.76 -2.80
C LYS A 13 15.27 -3.30 -3.18
N TYR A 14 14.61 -3.02 -4.30
CA TYR A 14 14.34 -1.66 -4.76
C TYR A 14 12.88 -1.21 -4.66
N VAL A 15 11.95 -2.13 -4.33
CA VAL A 15 10.53 -1.80 -4.19
C VAL A 15 10.31 -0.82 -3.04
N TYR A 16 11.05 -0.97 -1.94
CA TYR A 16 10.98 -0.02 -0.82
C TYR A 16 11.39 1.39 -1.24
N LEU A 17 12.39 1.51 -2.11
CA LEU A 17 12.91 2.79 -2.58
C LEU A 17 11.88 3.48 -3.49
N ALA A 18 11.23 2.71 -4.38
CA ALA A 18 10.15 3.22 -5.22
C ALA A 18 8.96 3.74 -4.39
N ILE A 19 8.51 2.96 -3.40
CA ILE A 19 7.43 3.38 -2.49
C ILE A 19 7.83 4.62 -1.69
N PHE A 20 9.06 4.65 -1.20
CA PHE A 20 9.59 5.81 -0.46
C PHE A 20 9.58 7.08 -1.32
N PHE A 21 10.11 7.02 -2.55
CA PHE A 21 10.10 8.18 -3.45
C PHE A 21 8.70 8.59 -3.89
N ALA A 22 7.78 7.64 -4.11
CA ALA A 22 6.39 7.95 -4.43
C ALA A 22 5.69 8.70 -3.29
N LEU A 23 5.86 8.25 -2.03
CA LEU A 23 5.33 8.93 -0.85
C LEU A 23 6.00 10.29 -0.64
N LEU A 24 7.32 10.36 -0.82
CA LEU A 24 8.10 11.59 -0.66
C LEU A 24 7.67 12.65 -1.68
N SER A 25 7.45 12.27 -2.94
CA SER A 25 6.92 13.15 -3.99
C SER A 25 5.56 13.76 -3.60
N GLY A 26 4.67 12.94 -3.03
CA GLY A 26 3.38 13.41 -2.51
C GLY A 26 3.51 14.45 -1.40
N PHE A 27 4.54 14.36 -0.56
CA PHE A 27 4.82 15.34 0.50
C PHE A 27 5.45 16.64 -0.03
N PHE A 28 6.35 16.55 -1.00
CA PHE A 28 6.99 17.73 -1.58
C PHE A 28 6.04 18.58 -2.44
N HIS A 29 5.02 17.97 -3.04
CA HIS A 29 4.05 18.67 -3.88
C HIS A 29 3.36 19.88 -3.19
N PRO A 30 2.69 19.74 -2.03
CA PRO A 30 2.13 20.89 -1.31
C PRO A 30 3.19 21.88 -0.84
N LEU A 31 4.41 21.42 -0.50
CA LEU A 31 5.50 22.29 -0.05
C LEU A 31 5.93 23.28 -1.13
N ILE A 32 6.05 22.82 -2.39
CA ILE A 32 6.47 23.69 -3.51
C ILE A 32 5.31 24.52 -4.10
N THR A 33 4.07 24.08 -3.92
CA THR A 33 2.87 24.77 -4.44
C THR A 33 2.21 25.70 -3.43
N GLY A 34 2.63 25.68 -2.16
CA GLY A 34 1.99 26.41 -1.07
C GLY A 34 0.59 25.89 -0.72
N ALA A 35 0.25 24.68 -1.16
CA ALA A 35 -1.05 24.06 -0.92
C ALA A 35 -1.14 23.47 0.50
N PRO A 36 -2.34 23.34 1.08
CA PRO A 36 -2.52 22.71 2.38
C PRO A 36 -2.13 21.23 2.37
N PHE A 37 -1.59 20.74 3.49
CA PHE A 37 -1.14 19.35 3.65
C PHE A 37 -2.29 18.37 3.95
N ASP A 38 -3.50 18.84 4.23
CA ASP A 38 -4.63 18.01 4.66
C ASP A 38 -4.92 16.85 3.70
N SER A 39 -4.95 17.14 2.39
CA SER A 39 -5.18 16.13 1.36
C SER A 39 -4.06 15.10 1.29
N VAL A 40 -2.81 15.49 1.58
CA VAL A 40 -1.66 14.58 1.61
C VAL A 40 -1.73 13.69 2.84
N ILE A 41 -2.05 14.24 4.01
CA ILE A 41 -2.19 13.47 5.24
C ILE A 41 -3.28 12.42 5.08
N ILE A 42 -4.46 12.81 4.58
CA ILE A 42 -5.58 11.88 4.34
C ILE A 42 -5.19 10.83 3.30
N GLY A 43 -4.57 11.24 2.19
CA GLY A 43 -4.12 10.32 1.14
C GLY A 43 -3.12 9.28 1.65
N VAL A 44 -2.16 9.70 2.46
CA VAL A 44 -1.18 8.80 3.09
C VAL A 44 -1.87 7.79 4.01
N LEU A 45 -2.82 8.24 4.86
CA LEU A 45 -3.60 7.35 5.73
C LEU A 45 -4.38 6.30 4.91
N VAL A 46 -5.01 6.71 3.80
CA VAL A 46 -5.74 5.80 2.91
C VAL A 46 -4.82 4.77 2.26
N LEU A 47 -3.59 5.15 1.89
CA LEU A 47 -2.59 4.22 1.36
C LEU A 47 -2.11 3.23 2.43
N PHE A 48 -1.97 3.65 3.68
CA PHE A 48 -1.65 2.75 4.80
C PHE A 48 -2.74 1.69 5.03
N VAL A 49 -4.02 2.04 4.86
CA VAL A 49 -5.12 1.07 4.90
C VAL A 49 -4.96 0.02 3.81
N GLY A 50 -4.64 0.43 2.58
CA GLY A 50 -4.38 -0.48 1.47
C GLY A 50 -3.16 -1.38 1.72
N LEU A 51 -2.09 -0.82 2.28
CA LEU A 51 -0.88 -1.56 2.68
C LEU A 51 -1.20 -2.62 3.73
N ALA A 52 -1.98 -2.27 4.76
CA ALA A 52 -2.43 -3.23 5.77
C ALA A 52 -3.22 -4.38 5.14
N GLY A 53 -4.08 -4.07 4.16
CA GLY A 53 -4.78 -5.08 3.36
C GLY A 53 -3.83 -6.02 2.61
N GLY A 54 -2.81 -5.46 1.93
CA GLY A 54 -1.77 -6.23 1.25
C GLY A 54 -0.97 -7.14 2.19
N VAL A 55 -0.62 -6.66 3.38
CA VAL A 55 0.06 -7.47 4.42
C VAL A 55 -0.83 -8.63 4.88
N LEU A 56 -2.13 -8.40 5.06
CA LEU A 56 -3.09 -9.46 5.38
C LEU A 56 -3.16 -10.51 4.27
N VAL A 57 -3.24 -10.09 3.00
CA VAL A 57 -3.22 -11.00 1.84
C VAL A 57 -1.94 -11.83 1.80
N TYR A 58 -0.77 -11.19 2.02
CA TYR A 58 0.51 -11.89 2.09
C TYR A 58 0.51 -12.94 3.21
N LYS A 59 0.03 -12.58 4.40
CA LYS A 59 -0.09 -13.50 5.54
C LYS A 59 -1.04 -14.65 5.23
N ALA A 60 -2.07 -14.43 4.42
CA ALA A 60 -2.96 -15.49 3.95
C ALA A 60 -2.23 -16.50 3.06
N ALA A 61 -1.34 -16.03 2.18
CA ALA A 61 -0.56 -16.90 1.29
C ALA A 61 0.41 -17.81 2.06
N THR A 62 0.85 -17.40 3.26
CA THR A 62 1.76 -18.17 4.12
C THR A 62 1.06 -18.95 5.24
N SER A 63 -0.26 -18.81 5.45
CA SER A 63 -0.97 -19.39 6.60
C SER A 63 -2.10 -20.33 6.19
N ASP A 64 -1.96 -21.63 6.47
CA ASP A 64 -2.96 -22.66 6.13
C ASP A 64 -4.24 -22.56 6.99
N LYS A 65 -4.11 -22.33 8.30
CA LYS A 65 -5.23 -22.55 9.24
C LYS A 65 -6.27 -21.42 9.29
N ARG A 66 -6.00 -20.25 8.70
CA ARG A 66 -6.92 -19.09 8.67
C ARG A 66 -6.89 -18.30 7.36
N ARG A 67 -6.51 -18.96 6.26
CA ARG A 67 -6.34 -18.34 4.95
C ARG A 67 -7.56 -17.52 4.50
N GLY A 68 -8.76 -18.06 4.67
CA GLY A 68 -10.00 -17.40 4.25
C GLY A 68 -10.24 -16.05 4.93
N ILE A 69 -10.01 -15.96 6.25
CA ILE A 69 -10.21 -14.73 7.02
C ILE A 69 -9.19 -13.67 6.61
N TYR A 70 -7.92 -14.06 6.42
CA TYR A 70 -6.88 -13.14 5.99
C TYR A 70 -7.07 -12.64 4.55
N LEU A 71 -7.55 -13.49 3.64
CA LEU A 71 -7.91 -13.06 2.28
C LEU A 71 -9.10 -12.11 2.29
N GLY A 72 -10.20 -12.48 2.97
CA GLY A 72 -11.40 -11.64 3.02
C GLY A 72 -11.12 -10.27 3.64
N GLY A 73 -10.45 -10.25 4.80
CA GLY A 73 -10.06 -8.99 5.45
C GLY A 73 -9.06 -8.19 4.63
N GLY A 74 -8.07 -8.85 4.02
CA GLY A 74 -7.04 -8.19 3.21
C GLY A 74 -7.61 -7.55 1.95
N PHE A 75 -8.41 -8.28 1.18
CA PHE A 75 -9.09 -7.73 0.00
C PHE A 75 -10.14 -6.67 0.37
N GLY A 76 -10.84 -6.83 1.49
CA GLY A 76 -11.77 -5.81 2.00
C GLY A 76 -11.07 -4.47 2.28
N LEU A 77 -9.93 -4.50 2.96
CA LEU A 77 -9.13 -3.29 3.23
C LEU A 77 -8.58 -2.65 1.94
N ILE A 78 -8.15 -3.46 0.96
CA ILE A 78 -7.71 -2.95 -0.35
C ILE A 78 -8.87 -2.28 -1.08
N ALA A 79 -10.06 -2.88 -1.09
CA ALA A 79 -11.24 -2.31 -1.73
C ALA A 79 -11.69 -0.99 -1.07
N ILE A 80 -11.65 -0.93 0.27
CA ILE A 80 -11.96 0.30 1.02
C ILE A 80 -10.94 1.41 0.69
N SER A 81 -9.64 1.08 0.66
CA SER A 81 -8.59 2.02 0.27
C SER A 81 -8.83 2.56 -1.14
N LEU A 82 -9.17 1.69 -2.09
CA LEU A 82 -9.47 2.07 -3.46
C LEU A 82 -10.72 2.96 -3.56
N ALA A 83 -11.78 2.65 -2.81
CA ALA A 83 -12.99 3.46 -2.75
C ALA A 83 -12.69 4.89 -2.23
N TYR A 84 -11.90 5.02 -1.18
CA TYR A 84 -11.47 6.34 -0.69
C TYR A 84 -10.63 7.09 -1.71
N ILE A 85 -9.74 6.42 -2.46
CA ILE A 85 -8.97 7.07 -3.54
C ILE A 85 -9.93 7.65 -4.60
N PHE A 86 -10.95 6.90 -5.01
CA PHE A 86 -11.94 7.40 -5.97
C PHE A 86 -12.73 8.60 -5.43
N GLN A 87 -13.16 8.54 -4.17
CA GLN A 87 -13.87 9.66 -3.53
C GLN A 87 -12.98 10.91 -3.43
N LEU A 88 -11.73 10.75 -2.98
CA LEU A 88 -10.77 11.87 -2.84
C LEU A 88 -10.41 12.50 -4.19
N THR A 89 -10.49 11.73 -5.28
CA THR A 89 -10.18 12.23 -6.63
C THR A 89 -11.44 12.66 -7.40
N GLY A 90 -12.63 12.59 -6.80
CA GLY A 90 -13.90 12.95 -7.45
C GLY A 90 -14.30 12.02 -8.61
N ARG A 91 -13.84 10.76 -8.58
CA ARG A 91 -14.09 9.75 -9.62
C ARG A 91 -15.00 8.60 -9.13
N ALA A 92 -15.70 8.83 -8.02
CA ALA A 92 -16.64 7.88 -7.43
C ALA A 92 -18.00 7.92 -8.13
#